data_AF-C1MU96-F1
#
_entry.id   AF-C1MU96-F1
#
_cell.length_a   1.000
_cell.length_b   1.000
_cell.length_c   1.000
_cell.angle_alpha   90.00
_cell.angle_beta   90.00
_cell.angle_gamma   90.00
#
_symmetry.space_group_name_H-M   'P 1'
#
loop_
_entity.id
_entity.type
_entity.pdbx_description
1 polymer ?
#
loop_
_entity_poly.entity_id
_entity_poly.type
_entity_poly.pdbx_seq_one_letter_code
_entity_poly.pdbx_strand_id
1 'polypeptide(L)'
;MGGGATASDAPPGEALCRICWSAVCEYDGRPEFLSPTPCACRDERSNVHQACLERWILEARSQGRFDAGTRCHACGDPYAHPLLDETVLSASARSAIRASSLSPLNGAADDRTPLAIIGGTGYVGRSVALHLLGHPTFKIGAVVGSVATVGKPFRAVFEKKEDALVEHYGADLWKPQEFPAELMHCVVQSVEDVIADGVIKTALSFIAPEHGEIEDALARAGIKVFRRALDDAFGVEDVSVTTFQSLSGRGDAKYQRDLVMGNVYPLAGTVERTGEYQKLELRRIMPGVKRVSVAAYRVPVQKGHLVDVRVRLRTKPADARAVERAFTSFDPLARVSLPSKPRRAIYVKPIDEAPTGEEGERPPPRIGTPRPKDDHEYDGGMSVCVGNIDVDDELFDVSFCLVVNNVVRGAWGAALLNAEYWHALMTKEKEAIAGRIEC
;
A
#
# COMPACT_ATOMS: atom_id res chain seq x y z
N MET A 1 -1.38 51.15 33.97
CA MET A 1 -1.01 49.87 34.62
C MET A 1 -2.10 48.88 34.29
N GLY A 2 -1.85 48.03 33.30
CA GLY A 2 -2.78 46.97 32.89
C GLY A 2 -2.71 45.81 33.86
N GLY A 3 -3.87 45.38 34.38
CA GLY A 3 -4.04 44.10 35.07
C GLY A 3 -4.63 43.11 34.08
N GLY A 4 -3.87 42.05 33.77
CA GLY A 4 -4.26 41.01 32.83
C GLY A 4 -5.43 40.18 33.33
N ALA A 5 -6.40 39.96 32.46
CA ALA A 5 -7.40 38.91 32.63
C ALA A 5 -6.68 37.56 32.49
N THR A 6 -6.73 36.77 33.56
CA THR A 6 -6.31 35.37 33.53
C THR A 6 -7.43 34.56 32.87
N ALA A 7 -7.04 33.67 31.96
CA ALA A 7 -7.94 32.78 31.26
C ALA A 7 -8.35 31.61 32.17
N SER A 8 -9.61 31.54 32.58
CA SER A 8 -10.35 30.31 32.84
C SER A 8 -11.76 30.68 33.31
N ASP A 9 -12.76 30.45 32.45
CA ASP A 9 -14.14 30.09 32.84
C ASP A 9 -14.98 29.94 31.55
N ALA A 10 -14.45 29.17 30.60
CA ALA A 10 -15.29 28.55 29.57
C ALA A 10 -15.88 27.27 30.18
N PRO A 11 -17.17 26.95 29.97
CA PRO A 11 -17.73 25.69 30.44
C PRO A 11 -16.89 24.53 29.86
N PRO A 12 -16.55 23.49 30.65
CA PRO A 12 -15.81 22.36 30.12
C PRO A 12 -16.55 21.79 28.92
N GLY A 13 -15.83 21.57 27.83
CA GLY A 13 -16.40 20.99 26.63
C GLY A 13 -16.96 19.61 26.98
N GLU A 14 -18.00 19.19 26.28
CA GLU A 14 -18.47 17.82 26.42
C GLU A 14 -17.29 16.88 26.13
N ALA A 15 -16.97 16.01 27.08
CA ALA A 15 -15.86 15.08 26.97
C ALA A 15 -16.06 14.16 25.75
N LEU A 16 -15.16 14.24 24.76
CA LEU A 16 -15.23 13.40 23.54
C LEU A 16 -14.15 12.32 23.53
N CYS A 17 -14.49 11.15 23.01
CA CYS A 17 -13.53 10.08 22.75
C CYS A 17 -12.51 10.49 21.66
N ARG A 18 -11.23 10.22 21.86
CA ARG A 18 -10.18 10.52 20.85
C ARG A 18 -10.13 9.59 19.65
N ILE A 19 -10.83 8.46 19.70
CA ILE A 19 -10.85 7.48 18.60
C ILE A 19 -12.09 7.70 17.73
N CYS A 20 -13.27 7.81 18.32
CA CYS A 20 -14.53 7.98 17.59
C CYS A 20 -15.10 9.40 17.66
N TRP A 21 -14.43 10.36 18.32
CA TRP A 21 -14.82 11.77 18.39
C TRP A 21 -16.24 12.05 18.90
N SER A 22 -16.79 11.13 19.69
CA SER A 22 -18.16 11.19 20.24
C SER A 22 -18.13 11.02 21.77
N ALA A 23 -19.11 11.59 22.47
CA ALA A 23 -19.37 11.40 23.91
C ALA A 23 -20.00 10.03 24.22
N VAL A 24 -20.59 9.39 23.21
CA VAL A 24 -21.12 8.02 23.27
C VAL A 24 -20.37 7.17 22.25
N CYS A 25 -19.87 6.02 22.66
CA CYS A 25 -19.10 5.13 21.80
C CYS A 25 -19.93 4.65 20.60
N GLU A 26 -19.39 4.86 19.40
CA GLU A 26 -20.03 4.43 18.14
C GLU A 26 -20.09 2.91 17.98
N TYR A 27 -19.32 2.15 18.77
CA TYR A 27 -19.20 0.70 18.62
C TYR A 27 -20.12 -0.09 19.55
N ASP A 28 -20.37 0.40 20.76
CA ASP A 28 -21.18 -0.29 21.77
C ASP A 28 -22.25 0.59 22.42
N GLY A 29 -22.37 1.86 22.02
CA GLY A 29 -23.41 2.79 22.48
C GLY A 29 -23.22 3.26 23.93
N ARG A 30 -22.05 3.01 24.53
CA ARG A 30 -21.75 3.31 25.93
C ARG A 30 -21.06 4.68 26.10
N PRO A 31 -21.45 5.51 27.07
CA PRO A 31 -20.84 6.81 27.31
C PRO A 31 -19.59 6.75 28.20
N GLU A 32 -19.24 5.59 28.77
CA GLU A 32 -18.17 5.51 29.77
C GLU A 32 -16.76 5.53 29.14
N PHE A 33 -15.90 6.44 29.61
CA PHE A 33 -14.47 6.45 29.28
C PHE A 33 -13.66 5.50 30.18
N LEU A 34 -12.53 5.00 29.67
CA LEU A 34 -11.57 4.19 30.43
C LEU A 34 -11.05 4.94 31.67
N SER A 35 -11.15 4.30 32.84
CA SER A 35 -10.61 4.78 34.12
C SER A 35 -9.89 3.65 34.87
N PRO A 36 -8.62 3.81 35.30
CA PRO A 36 -7.77 4.99 35.08
C PRO A 36 -7.52 5.23 33.59
N THR A 37 -7.23 6.48 33.23
CA THR A 37 -6.94 6.85 31.85
C THR A 37 -5.75 6.04 31.35
N PRO A 38 -5.80 5.52 30.11
CA PRO A 38 -4.79 4.57 29.66
C PRO A 38 -3.42 5.22 29.45
N CYS A 39 -3.31 6.56 29.50
CA CYS A 39 -2.04 7.29 29.45
C CYS A 39 -1.99 8.40 30.52
N ALA A 40 -0.84 9.05 30.68
CA ALA A 40 -0.63 10.11 31.67
C ALA A 40 -1.20 11.49 31.28
N CYS A 41 -1.95 11.59 30.16
CA CYS A 41 -2.63 12.82 29.78
C CYS A 41 -3.69 13.22 30.80
N ARG A 42 -3.80 14.53 31.07
CA ARG A 42 -4.83 15.13 31.92
C ARG A 42 -6.01 15.65 31.10
N ASP A 43 -7.16 15.74 31.75
CA ASP A 43 -8.39 16.37 31.23
C ASP A 43 -8.94 15.68 29.95
N GLU A 44 -9.68 16.42 29.12
CA GLU A 44 -10.34 15.95 27.88
C GLU A 44 -9.38 15.36 26.81
N ARG A 45 -8.06 15.34 27.09
CA ARG A 45 -7.04 14.84 26.17
C ARG A 45 -6.81 13.34 26.30
N SER A 46 -7.33 12.69 27.34
CA SER A 46 -7.15 11.24 27.60
C SER A 46 -8.41 10.39 27.42
N ASN A 47 -9.55 11.00 27.11
CA ASN A 47 -10.83 10.31 26.99
C ASN A 47 -10.83 9.32 25.82
N VAL A 48 -10.92 8.03 26.14
CA VAL A 48 -11.00 6.94 25.17
C VAL A 48 -12.00 5.91 25.69
N HIS A 49 -12.98 5.51 24.87
CA HIS A 49 -13.86 4.39 25.19
C HIS A 49 -13.07 3.07 25.12
N GLN A 50 -13.38 2.14 26.02
CA GLN A 50 -12.76 0.82 26.03
C GLN A 50 -12.92 0.11 24.68
N ALA A 51 -14.15 0.00 24.17
CA ALA A 51 -14.42 -0.65 22.89
C ALA A 51 -13.69 0.01 21.70
N CYS A 52 -13.52 1.33 21.72
CA CYS A 52 -12.75 2.03 20.69
C CYS A 52 -11.26 1.65 20.71
N LEU A 53 -10.65 1.60 21.91
CA LEU A 53 -9.24 1.25 22.06
C LEU A 53 -9.00 -0.22 21.73
N GLU A 54 -9.84 -1.12 22.25
CA GLU A 54 -9.74 -2.55 22.01
C GLU A 54 -9.87 -2.90 20.53
N ARG A 55 -10.85 -2.31 19.84
CA ARG A 55 -11.05 -2.53 18.42
C ARG A 55 -9.90 -1.99 17.58
N TRP A 56 -9.34 -0.83 17.94
CA TRP A 56 -8.17 -0.29 17.28
C TRP A 56 -6.95 -1.21 17.44
N ILE A 57 -6.70 -1.72 18.65
CA ILE A 57 -5.63 -2.69 18.94
C ILE A 57 -5.83 -3.98 18.12
N LEU A 58 -7.05 -4.52 18.09
CA LEU A 58 -7.36 -5.77 17.37
C LEU A 58 -7.23 -5.60 15.85
N GLU A 59 -7.72 -4.50 15.27
CA GLU A 59 -7.59 -4.21 13.84
C GLU A 59 -6.12 -4.01 13.46
N ALA A 60 -5.37 -3.24 14.24
CA ALA A 60 -3.94 -3.05 14.05
C ALA A 60 -3.16 -4.38 14.05
N ARG A 61 -3.45 -5.25 15.02
CA ARG A 61 -2.83 -6.59 15.13
C ARG A 61 -3.24 -7.54 14.02
N SER A 62 -4.49 -7.50 13.57
CA SER A 62 -4.95 -8.29 12.41
C SER A 62 -4.20 -7.94 11.12
N GLN A 63 -3.62 -6.74 11.07
CA GLN A 63 -2.83 -6.23 9.96
C GLN A 63 -1.31 -6.29 10.23
N GLY A 64 -0.88 -7.02 11.28
CA GLY A 64 0.53 -7.18 11.65
C GLY A 64 1.20 -5.93 12.22
N ARG A 65 0.42 -4.89 12.57
CA ARG A 65 0.91 -3.61 13.13
C ARG A 65 0.85 -3.63 14.66
N PHE A 66 1.71 -4.42 15.28
CA PHE A 66 1.70 -4.64 16.74
C PHE A 66 1.98 -3.39 17.57
N ASP A 67 2.64 -2.38 16.99
CA ASP A 67 2.90 -1.09 17.63
C ASP A 67 1.76 -0.07 17.49
N ALA A 68 0.82 -0.27 16.56
CA ALA A 68 -0.30 0.64 16.38
C ALA A 68 -1.37 0.42 17.46
N GLY A 69 -1.83 1.50 18.10
CA GLY A 69 -2.74 1.43 19.25
C GLY A 69 -2.04 1.15 20.59
N THR A 70 -0.71 1.15 20.63
CA THR A 70 0.07 0.95 21.86
C THR A 70 0.47 2.25 22.56
N ARG A 71 0.34 3.41 21.90
CA ARG A 71 0.79 4.72 22.41
C ARG A 71 -0.25 5.80 22.18
N CYS A 72 -0.33 6.73 23.13
CA CYS A 72 -1.14 7.93 23.04
C CYS A 72 -0.65 8.87 21.94
N HIS A 73 -1.55 9.27 21.02
CA HIS A 73 -1.20 10.22 19.97
C HIS A 73 -0.91 11.65 20.48
N ALA A 74 -1.38 11.98 21.70
CA ALA A 74 -1.19 13.31 22.30
C ALA A 74 0.10 13.43 23.12
N CYS A 75 0.48 12.42 23.91
CA CYS A 75 1.69 12.48 24.75
C CYS A 75 2.79 11.47 24.39
N GLY A 76 2.52 10.48 23.54
CA GLY A 76 3.48 9.45 23.16
C GLY A 76 3.68 8.32 24.21
N ASP A 77 3.09 8.45 25.39
CA ASP A 77 3.15 7.44 26.44
C ASP A 77 2.42 6.16 26.01
N PRO A 78 2.91 4.98 26.42
CA PRO A 78 2.21 3.73 26.15
C PRO A 78 0.84 3.74 26.82
N TYR A 79 -0.16 3.21 26.10
CA TYR A 79 -1.43 2.90 26.72
C TYR A 79 -1.24 1.76 27.74
N ALA A 80 -1.86 1.85 28.91
CA ALA A 80 -1.95 0.77 29.88
C ALA A 80 -3.32 0.10 29.71
N HIS A 81 -3.37 -1.01 28.97
CA HIS A 81 -4.61 -1.74 28.69
C HIS A 81 -4.36 -3.26 28.66
N PRO A 82 -5.21 -4.10 29.29
CA PRO A 82 -4.99 -5.55 29.36
C PRO A 82 -4.77 -6.24 28.01
N LEU A 83 -5.50 -5.82 26.97
CA LEU A 83 -5.29 -6.36 25.61
C LEU A 83 -3.87 -6.14 25.07
N LEU A 84 -3.12 -5.13 25.55
CA LEU A 84 -1.74 -4.91 25.11
C LEU A 84 -0.80 -6.02 25.58
N ASP A 85 -1.08 -6.61 26.75
CA ASP A 85 -0.36 -7.77 27.29
C ASP A 85 -0.91 -9.10 26.77
N GLU A 86 -2.13 -9.10 26.21
CA GLU A 86 -2.69 -10.26 25.53
C GLU A 86 -2.05 -10.45 24.14
N THR A 87 -1.22 -11.49 24.03
CA THR A 87 -0.89 -12.06 22.72
C THR A 87 -2.17 -12.66 22.13
N VAL A 88 -2.52 -12.27 20.90
CA VAL A 88 -3.68 -12.85 20.19
C VAL A 88 -3.34 -14.28 19.81
N LEU A 89 -3.52 -15.19 20.77
CA LEU A 89 -3.64 -16.60 20.55
C LEU A 89 -4.87 -17.07 21.32
N SER A 90 -6.00 -17.13 20.60
CA SER A 90 -7.23 -17.76 21.08
C SER A 90 -6.94 -19.16 21.62
N ALA A 91 -7.77 -19.74 22.48
CA ALA A 91 -7.55 -21.11 22.97
C ALA A 91 -7.39 -22.13 21.82
N SER A 92 -8.05 -21.88 20.68
CA SER A 92 -7.85 -22.62 19.43
C SER A 92 -6.47 -22.38 18.80
N ALA A 93 -5.96 -21.15 18.83
CA ALA A 93 -4.60 -20.82 18.42
C ALA A 93 -3.53 -21.29 19.41
N ARG A 94 -3.82 -21.39 20.73
CA ARG A 94 -2.96 -22.04 21.72
C ARG A 94 -2.95 -23.55 21.55
N SER A 95 -4.02 -24.16 21.06
CA SER A 95 -4.00 -25.57 20.64
C SER A 95 -3.17 -25.74 19.37
N ALA A 96 -3.28 -24.81 18.41
CA ALA A 96 -2.43 -24.79 17.22
C ALA A 96 -0.95 -24.50 17.53
N ILE A 97 -0.67 -23.72 18.58
CA ILE A 97 0.69 -23.39 19.02
C ILE A 97 1.25 -24.36 20.05
N ARG A 98 0.46 -25.01 20.90
CA ARG A 98 0.94 -26.21 21.62
C ARG A 98 1.24 -27.36 20.66
N ALA A 99 0.56 -27.39 19.51
CA ALA A 99 0.95 -28.25 18.40
C ALA A 99 2.21 -27.76 17.66
N SER A 100 2.62 -26.48 17.76
CA SER A 100 3.80 -25.93 17.07
C SER A 100 5.00 -25.55 17.96
N SER A 101 4.86 -25.52 19.29
CA SER A 101 5.89 -25.01 20.23
C SER A 101 6.37 -26.04 21.25
N LEU A 102 5.95 -27.29 21.12
CA LEU A 102 6.60 -28.44 21.73
C LEU A 102 6.77 -29.53 20.68
N SER A 103 7.78 -29.37 19.82
CA SER A 103 8.51 -30.47 19.19
C SER A 103 9.80 -29.96 18.56
N PRO A 104 10.99 -30.29 19.08
CA PRO A 104 11.90 -31.01 18.21
C PRO A 104 11.29 -32.40 17.95
N LEU A 105 11.16 -32.76 16.67
CA LEU A 105 10.69 -34.06 16.15
C LEU A 105 9.17 -34.21 15.87
N ASN A 106 8.67 -33.50 14.85
CA ASN A 106 7.95 -34.12 13.72
C ASN A 106 7.79 -33.09 12.59
N GLY A 107 8.38 -33.35 11.44
CA GLY A 107 8.40 -32.45 10.28
C GLY A 107 7.04 -32.27 9.62
N ALA A 108 6.25 -31.29 10.06
CA ALA A 108 5.22 -30.69 9.21
C ALA A 108 5.92 -29.66 8.30
N ALA A 109 6.11 -30.01 7.04
CA ALA A 109 6.74 -29.15 6.06
C ALA A 109 5.90 -27.87 5.85
N ASP A 110 6.53 -26.69 5.87
CA ASP A 110 5.91 -25.46 5.36
C ASP A 110 5.57 -25.68 3.88
N ASP A 111 4.28 -25.85 3.60
CA ASP A 111 3.73 -26.24 2.30
C ASP A 111 3.56 -25.05 1.34
N ARG A 112 3.81 -23.83 1.82
CA ARG A 112 3.77 -22.62 0.98
C ARG A 112 4.80 -22.68 -0.12
N THR A 113 4.44 -22.14 -1.28
CA THR A 113 5.28 -22.18 -2.47
C THR A 113 6.45 -21.20 -2.31
N PRO A 114 7.73 -21.65 -2.43
CA PRO A 114 8.86 -20.75 -2.37
C PRO A 114 8.90 -19.83 -3.59
N LEU A 115 9.17 -18.55 -3.35
CA LEU A 115 9.22 -17.50 -4.37
C LEU A 115 10.56 -16.78 -4.35
N ALA A 116 11.20 -16.63 -5.52
CA ALA A 116 12.41 -15.82 -5.67
C ALA A 116 12.08 -14.34 -5.89
N ILE A 117 12.83 -13.46 -5.23
CA ILE A 117 12.73 -12.01 -5.37
C ILE A 117 13.94 -11.52 -6.17
N ILE A 118 13.74 -11.15 -7.44
CA ILE A 118 14.81 -10.62 -8.30
C ILE A 118 14.90 -9.11 -8.15
N GLY A 119 16.11 -8.60 -7.91
CA GLY A 119 16.27 -7.23 -7.41
C GLY A 119 15.87 -7.10 -5.94
N GLY A 120 15.96 -8.20 -5.19
CA GLY A 120 15.50 -8.31 -3.80
C GLY A 120 16.18 -7.36 -2.82
N THR A 121 17.36 -6.82 -3.16
CA THR A 121 18.04 -5.82 -2.34
C THR A 121 17.56 -4.38 -2.61
N GLY A 122 16.79 -4.13 -3.68
CA GLY A 122 16.18 -2.83 -3.96
C GLY A 122 15.04 -2.50 -3.01
N TYR A 123 14.55 -1.25 -3.01
CA TYR A 123 13.49 -0.84 -2.07
C TYR A 123 12.22 -1.70 -2.19
N VAL A 124 11.74 -1.92 -3.43
CA VAL A 124 10.60 -2.79 -3.72
C VAL A 124 10.87 -4.23 -3.28
N GLY A 125 12.05 -4.77 -3.62
CA GLY A 125 12.45 -6.13 -3.25
C GLY A 125 12.46 -6.37 -1.73
N ARG A 126 12.97 -5.39 -0.97
CA ARG A 126 12.92 -5.43 0.50
C ARG A 126 11.49 -5.43 1.02
N SER A 127 10.61 -4.59 0.48
CA SER A 127 9.19 -4.58 0.87
C SER A 127 8.47 -5.90 0.55
N VAL A 128 8.81 -6.57 -0.56
CA VAL A 128 8.28 -7.92 -0.87
C VAL A 128 8.71 -8.93 0.16
N ALA A 129 9.99 -8.90 0.58
CA ALA A 129 10.50 -9.81 1.57
C ALA A 129 9.75 -9.67 2.91
N LEU A 130 9.46 -8.44 3.35
CA LEU A 130 8.64 -8.21 4.55
C LEU A 130 7.23 -8.79 4.39
N HIS A 131 6.60 -8.58 3.23
CA HIS A 131 5.24 -9.04 2.99
C HIS A 131 5.12 -10.58 2.93
N LEU A 132 6.11 -11.26 2.34
CA LEU A 132 6.09 -12.72 2.19
C LEU A 132 6.23 -13.48 3.52
N LEU A 133 6.64 -12.85 4.62
CA LEU A 133 6.73 -13.50 5.93
C LEU A 133 5.38 -14.06 6.39
N GLY A 134 4.32 -13.25 6.22
CA GLY A 134 2.95 -13.60 6.62
C GLY A 134 2.06 -14.08 5.46
N HIS A 135 2.60 -14.25 4.26
CA HIS A 135 1.78 -14.58 3.10
C HIS A 135 1.27 -16.04 3.16
N PRO A 136 -0.02 -16.30 2.90
CA PRO A 136 -0.60 -17.63 3.10
C PRO A 136 -0.25 -18.64 2.00
N THR A 137 0.05 -18.17 0.77
CA THR A 137 0.34 -19.06 -0.38
C THR A 137 1.83 -19.19 -0.68
N PHE A 138 2.60 -18.15 -0.38
CA PHE A 138 3.97 -17.99 -0.83
C PHE A 138 4.86 -17.74 0.37
N LYS A 139 6.09 -18.24 0.30
CA LYS A 139 7.15 -17.97 1.26
C LYS A 139 8.39 -17.51 0.53
N ILE A 140 9.31 -16.89 1.25
CA ILE A 140 10.58 -16.47 0.67
C ILE A 140 11.39 -17.71 0.31
N GLY A 141 11.75 -17.81 -0.97
CA GLY A 141 12.68 -18.83 -1.47
C GLY A 141 14.09 -18.27 -1.54
N ALA A 142 14.31 -17.28 -2.41
CA ALA A 142 15.61 -16.66 -2.61
C ALA A 142 15.49 -15.13 -2.73
N VAL A 143 16.48 -14.42 -2.19
CA VAL A 143 16.64 -12.97 -2.37
C VAL A 143 17.82 -12.74 -3.30
N VAL A 144 17.54 -12.35 -4.54
CA VAL A 144 18.56 -12.19 -5.57
C VAL A 144 18.99 -10.73 -5.68
N GLY A 145 20.30 -10.50 -5.65
CA GLY A 145 20.89 -9.16 -5.74
C GLY A 145 21.87 -9.02 -6.90
N SER A 146 22.49 -7.85 -7.00
CA SER A 146 23.58 -7.62 -7.95
C SER A 146 24.88 -8.28 -7.46
N VAL A 147 25.87 -8.41 -8.35
CA VAL A 147 27.23 -8.92 -8.04
C VAL A 147 27.84 -8.24 -6.81
N ALA A 148 27.55 -6.94 -6.59
CA ALA A 148 28.05 -6.19 -5.44
C ALA A 148 27.42 -6.62 -4.09
N THR A 149 26.30 -7.33 -4.13
CA THR A 149 25.53 -7.75 -2.95
C THR A 149 25.49 -9.26 -2.74
N VAL A 150 25.72 -10.06 -3.79
CA VAL A 150 25.76 -11.52 -3.72
C VAL A 150 26.75 -11.99 -2.65
N GLY A 151 26.35 -13.00 -1.88
CA GLY A 151 27.13 -13.59 -0.79
C GLY A 151 27.11 -12.82 0.54
N LYS A 152 26.53 -11.61 0.57
CA LYS A 152 26.42 -10.83 1.81
C LYS A 152 25.15 -11.21 2.60
N PRO A 153 25.19 -11.10 3.95
CA PRO A 153 23.98 -11.20 4.76
C PRO A 153 22.94 -10.17 4.31
N PHE A 154 21.70 -10.59 4.09
CA PHE A 154 20.65 -9.71 3.59
C PHE A 154 20.41 -8.54 4.54
N ARG A 155 20.46 -8.78 5.86
CA ARG A 155 20.39 -7.75 6.91
C ARG A 155 21.36 -6.60 6.68
N ALA A 156 22.64 -6.91 6.47
CA ALA A 156 23.66 -5.88 6.30
C ALA A 156 23.42 -5.03 5.04
N VAL A 157 22.90 -5.62 3.97
CA VAL A 157 22.52 -4.89 2.75
C VAL A 157 21.25 -4.07 2.95
N PHE A 158 20.28 -4.60 3.72
CA PHE A 158 19.01 -3.97 4.03
C PHE A 158 19.23 -2.70 4.85
N GLU A 159 19.82 -2.83 6.04
CA GLU A 159 20.03 -1.74 7.00
C GLU A 159 20.86 -0.62 6.33
N LYS A 160 21.97 -0.98 5.67
CA LYS A 160 22.80 -0.01 4.94
C LYS A 160 22.02 0.81 3.91
N LYS A 161 21.07 0.19 3.19
CA LYS A 161 20.28 0.89 2.16
C LYS A 161 19.17 1.74 2.77
N GLU A 162 18.61 1.35 3.90
CA GLU A 162 17.65 2.18 4.65
C GLU A 162 18.36 3.39 5.27
N ASP A 163 19.53 3.19 5.89
CA ASP A 163 20.36 4.25 6.47
C ASP A 163 20.74 5.30 5.42
N ALA A 164 21.18 4.85 4.23
CA ALA A 164 21.52 5.75 3.14
C ALA A 164 20.33 6.62 2.68
N LEU A 165 19.10 6.10 2.73
CA LEU A 165 17.90 6.86 2.37
C LEU A 165 17.53 7.88 3.45
N VAL A 166 17.70 7.51 4.72
CA VAL A 166 17.50 8.43 5.86
C VAL A 166 18.55 9.53 5.88
N GLU A 167 19.81 9.20 5.66
CA GLU A 167 20.92 10.17 5.56
C GLU A 167 20.66 11.17 4.42
N HIS A 168 20.23 10.66 3.26
CA HIS A 168 20.02 11.50 2.08
C HIS A 168 18.79 12.40 2.17
N TYR A 169 17.62 11.87 2.56
CA TYR A 169 16.37 12.64 2.56
C TYR A 169 16.03 13.28 3.91
N GLY A 170 16.66 12.84 4.99
CA GLY A 170 16.39 13.25 6.36
C GLY A 170 15.28 12.42 7.03
N ALA A 171 15.43 12.19 8.33
CA ALA A 171 14.54 11.36 9.14
C ALA A 171 13.10 11.92 9.28
N ASP A 172 12.90 13.22 9.03
CA ASP A 172 11.58 13.84 9.04
C ASP A 172 10.73 13.37 7.86
N LEU A 173 11.36 13.22 6.69
CA LEU A 173 10.71 12.80 5.45
C LEU A 173 10.75 11.29 5.26
N TRP A 174 11.89 10.65 5.50
CA TRP A 174 12.09 9.24 5.21
C TRP A 174 12.06 8.40 6.49
N LYS A 175 11.01 7.60 6.64
CA LYS A 175 10.93 6.58 7.68
C LYS A 175 11.49 5.25 7.14
N PRO A 176 12.58 4.72 7.73
CA PRO A 176 13.19 3.48 7.26
C PRO A 176 12.27 2.27 7.52
N GLN A 177 12.46 1.22 6.74
CA GLN A 177 11.87 -0.09 7.05
C GLN A 177 12.68 -0.79 8.15
N GLU A 178 12.01 -1.58 9.00
CA GLU A 178 12.69 -2.39 10.01
C GLU A 178 13.07 -3.77 9.47
N PHE A 179 14.20 -4.31 9.90
CA PHE A 179 14.65 -5.63 9.50
C PHE A 179 14.01 -6.72 10.38
N PRO A 180 13.31 -7.71 9.81
CA PRO A 180 12.64 -8.75 10.57
C PRO A 180 13.60 -9.84 11.04
N ALA A 181 13.39 -10.36 12.25
CA ALA A 181 14.25 -11.40 12.84
C ALA A 181 14.22 -12.70 12.03
N GLU A 182 13.10 -12.99 11.38
CA GLU A 182 12.86 -14.17 10.55
C GLU A 182 13.81 -14.25 9.34
N LEU A 183 14.40 -13.12 8.93
CA LEU A 183 15.31 -13.04 7.78
C LEU A 183 16.80 -12.98 8.16
N MET A 184 17.14 -13.13 9.44
CA MET A 184 18.54 -13.01 9.90
C MET A 184 19.50 -13.98 9.23
N HIS A 185 19.02 -15.15 8.81
CA HIS A 185 19.82 -16.18 8.14
C HIS A 185 19.84 -16.03 6.62
N CYS A 186 19.09 -15.08 6.05
CA CYS A 186 19.02 -14.91 4.60
C CYS A 186 20.33 -14.31 4.06
N VAL A 187 20.87 -14.94 3.02
CA VAL A 187 22.03 -14.47 2.26
C VAL A 187 21.57 -14.10 0.85
N VAL A 188 22.13 -13.02 0.30
CA VAL A 188 21.80 -12.58 -1.06
C VAL A 188 22.42 -13.54 -2.08
N GLN A 189 21.60 -14.06 -2.99
CA GLN A 189 21.99 -15.06 -3.99
C GLN A 189 22.16 -14.43 -5.38
N SER A 190 22.87 -15.12 -6.27
CA SER A 190 22.92 -14.79 -7.70
C SER A 190 21.72 -15.40 -8.46
N VAL A 191 21.50 -14.98 -9.70
CA VAL A 191 20.46 -15.58 -10.55
C VAL A 191 20.87 -17.02 -10.91
N GLU A 192 22.16 -17.23 -11.14
CA GLU A 192 22.77 -18.50 -11.49
C GLU A 192 22.58 -19.54 -10.36
N ASP A 193 22.76 -19.14 -9.10
CA ASP A 193 22.53 -20.02 -7.94
C ASP A 193 21.08 -20.49 -7.87
N VAL A 194 20.13 -19.57 -8.09
CA VAL A 194 18.69 -19.86 -8.06
C VAL A 194 18.28 -20.80 -9.20
N ILE A 195 18.84 -20.61 -10.39
CA ILE A 195 18.58 -21.50 -11.53
C ILE A 195 19.18 -22.89 -11.26
N ALA A 196 20.40 -22.95 -10.70
CA ALA A 196 21.10 -24.22 -10.42
C ALA A 196 20.40 -25.06 -9.34
N ASP A 197 19.81 -24.42 -8.33
CA ASP A 197 19.08 -25.11 -7.26
C ASP A 197 17.80 -25.82 -7.77
N GLY A 198 17.12 -25.26 -8.78
CA GLY A 198 16.00 -25.90 -9.46
C GLY A 198 14.72 -26.08 -8.62
N VAL A 199 14.73 -25.67 -7.35
CA VAL A 199 13.60 -25.76 -6.41
C VAL A 199 12.56 -24.66 -6.67
N ILE A 200 13.00 -23.47 -7.09
CA ILE A 200 12.13 -22.29 -7.24
C ILE A 200 11.55 -22.22 -8.65
N LYS A 201 10.21 -22.17 -8.75
CA LYS A 201 9.48 -22.19 -10.03
C LYS A 201 8.76 -20.88 -10.37
N THR A 202 8.76 -19.93 -9.44
CA THR A 202 8.09 -18.63 -9.57
C THR A 202 8.99 -17.53 -9.03
N ALA A 203 9.10 -16.42 -9.77
CA ALA A 203 9.87 -15.26 -9.35
C ALA A 203 9.09 -13.97 -9.55
N LEU A 204 9.31 -12.99 -8.68
CA LEU A 204 8.88 -11.61 -8.88
C LEU A 204 10.11 -10.76 -9.23
N SER A 205 10.05 -10.07 -10.37
CA SER A 205 11.15 -9.24 -10.89
C SER A 205 10.86 -7.76 -10.67
N PHE A 206 11.87 -7.05 -10.14
CA PHE A 206 11.81 -5.60 -9.88
C PHE A 206 13.06 -4.87 -10.40
N ILE A 207 13.69 -5.42 -11.44
CA ILE A 207 14.85 -4.81 -12.09
C ILE A 207 14.42 -3.72 -13.07
N ALA A 208 15.33 -2.79 -13.35
CA ALA A 208 15.07 -1.74 -14.34
C ALA A 208 14.94 -2.35 -15.75
N PRO A 209 14.15 -1.76 -16.67
CA PRO A 209 13.92 -2.29 -18.01
C PRO A 209 15.21 -2.54 -18.81
N GLU A 210 16.28 -1.77 -18.57
CA GLU A 210 17.60 -1.96 -19.18
C GLU A 210 18.27 -3.32 -18.83
N HIS A 211 17.79 -4.03 -17.81
CA HIS A 211 18.27 -5.35 -17.41
C HIS A 211 17.31 -6.49 -17.81
N GLY A 212 16.39 -6.25 -18.75
CA GLY A 212 15.35 -7.21 -19.16
C GLY A 212 15.87 -8.57 -19.66
N GLU A 213 17.14 -8.66 -20.07
CA GLU A 213 17.81 -9.92 -20.44
C GLU A 213 17.82 -10.97 -19.31
N ILE A 214 17.75 -10.54 -18.04
CA ILE A 214 17.60 -11.41 -16.87
C ILE A 214 16.19 -12.01 -16.82
N GLU A 215 15.16 -11.24 -17.16
CA GLU A 215 13.78 -11.74 -17.25
C GLU A 215 13.67 -12.79 -18.36
N ASP A 216 14.35 -12.58 -19.49
CA ASP A 216 14.41 -13.54 -20.59
C ASP A 216 15.16 -14.83 -20.21
N ALA A 217 16.22 -14.72 -19.41
CA ALA A 217 16.96 -15.89 -18.91
C ALA A 217 16.12 -16.74 -17.95
N LEU A 218 15.38 -16.10 -17.05
CA LEU A 218 14.44 -16.76 -16.12
C LEU A 218 13.29 -17.43 -16.89
N ALA A 219 12.73 -16.75 -17.89
CA ALA A 219 11.70 -17.32 -18.75
C ALA A 219 12.19 -18.58 -19.50
N ARG A 220 13.41 -18.56 -20.06
CA ARG A 220 14.05 -19.73 -20.70
C ARG A 220 14.30 -20.89 -19.74
N ALA A 221 14.52 -20.60 -18.46
CA ALA A 221 14.68 -21.59 -17.39
C ALA A 221 13.33 -22.12 -16.85
N GLY A 222 12.18 -21.70 -17.41
CA GLY A 222 10.86 -22.16 -17.01
C GLY A 222 10.21 -21.37 -15.86
N ILE A 223 10.76 -20.21 -15.50
CA ILE A 223 10.26 -19.33 -14.43
C ILE A 223 9.32 -18.26 -15.03
N LYS A 224 8.14 -18.06 -14.44
CA LYS A 224 7.05 -17.22 -15.00
C LYS A 224 7.08 -15.76 -14.51
N VAL A 225 6.77 -14.79 -15.38
CA VAL A 225 6.77 -13.31 -15.15
C VAL A 225 5.45 -12.68 -15.69
N PHE A 226 4.85 -11.66 -15.05
CA PHE A 226 3.47 -11.17 -15.32
C PHE A 226 3.31 -9.64 -15.58
N ARG A 227 2.31 -9.18 -16.39
CA ARG A 227 1.95 -7.74 -16.71
C ARG A 227 0.41 -7.50 -16.89
N ARG A 228 -0.08 -6.23 -16.92
CA ARG A 228 -1.52 -5.83 -16.76
C ARG A 228 -2.04 -4.69 -17.68
N ALA A 229 -3.38 -4.52 -17.84
CA ALA A 229 -4.09 -3.52 -18.68
C ALA A 229 -5.51 -3.09 -18.18
N LEU A 230 -6.12 -2.02 -18.76
CA LEU A 230 -7.52 -1.52 -18.50
C LEU A 230 -8.09 -0.62 -19.65
N ASP A 231 -9.32 -0.87 -20.17
CA ASP A 231 -10.09 0.00 -21.13
C ASP A 231 -11.65 -0.12 -21.10
N ASP A 232 -12.26 -1.00 -20.31
CA ASP A 232 -13.57 -1.61 -20.68
C ASP A 232 -14.89 -0.80 -20.45
N ALA A 233 -14.92 0.36 -19.78
CA ALA A 233 -16.19 0.93 -19.25
C ALA A 233 -16.88 2.05 -20.07
N PHE A 234 -16.15 3.06 -20.54
CA PHE A 234 -16.75 4.28 -21.13
C PHE A 234 -16.19 4.64 -22.52
N GLY A 235 -15.16 3.93 -22.97
CA GLY A 235 -14.43 4.25 -24.19
C GLY A 235 -13.76 5.63 -24.10
N VAL A 236 -12.51 5.66 -23.64
CA VAL A 236 -11.74 6.90 -23.58
C VAL A 236 -11.37 7.35 -24.99
N GLU A 237 -11.78 8.57 -25.37
CA GLU A 237 -11.37 9.16 -26.64
C GLU A 237 -10.01 9.81 -26.50
N ASP A 238 -9.81 10.57 -25.43
CA ASP A 238 -8.63 11.38 -25.22
C ASP A 238 -8.30 11.48 -23.74
N VAL A 239 -7.01 11.54 -23.43
CA VAL A 239 -6.52 11.57 -22.06
C VAL A 239 -5.39 12.57 -21.88
N SER A 240 -5.47 13.34 -20.80
CA SER A 240 -4.37 14.13 -20.26
C SER A 240 -4.04 13.61 -18.86
N VAL A 241 -2.77 13.28 -18.64
CA VAL A 241 -2.29 12.75 -17.36
C VAL A 241 -1.14 13.60 -16.84
N THR A 242 -1.25 14.06 -15.60
CA THR A 242 -0.14 14.71 -14.88
C THR A 242 0.21 13.94 -13.63
N THR A 243 1.43 13.41 -13.54
CA THR A 243 1.84 12.59 -12.39
C THR A 243 2.76 13.35 -11.45
N PHE A 244 2.45 13.32 -10.15
CA PHE A 244 3.29 13.78 -9.05
C PHE A 244 3.81 12.55 -8.31
N GLN A 245 5.06 12.21 -8.59
CA GLN A 245 5.66 10.95 -8.16
C GLN A 245 6.44 11.12 -6.87
N SER A 246 6.21 10.21 -5.93
CA SER A 246 6.96 10.08 -4.68
C SER A 246 8.42 9.66 -4.91
N LEU A 247 9.25 9.83 -3.90
CA LEU A 247 10.69 9.53 -3.92
C LEU A 247 10.98 8.01 -3.92
N SER A 248 10.08 7.19 -3.38
CA SER A 248 10.25 5.73 -3.35
C SER A 248 10.18 5.02 -4.70
N GLY A 249 9.79 5.72 -5.78
CA GLY A 249 9.67 5.14 -7.13
C GLY A 249 10.96 4.53 -7.67
N ARG A 250 12.14 5.03 -7.24
CA ARG A 250 13.44 4.41 -7.55
C ARG A 250 14.16 3.82 -6.34
N GLY A 251 13.93 4.35 -5.15
CA GLY A 251 14.42 3.74 -3.90
C GLY A 251 15.95 3.71 -3.75
N ASP A 252 16.67 4.59 -4.47
CA ASP A 252 18.13 4.62 -4.60
C ASP A 252 18.75 6.03 -4.45
N ALA A 253 18.02 7.00 -3.89
CA ALA A 253 18.52 8.37 -3.65
C ALA A 253 19.08 9.12 -4.88
N LYS A 254 18.60 8.77 -6.10
CA LYS A 254 19.13 9.28 -7.37
C LYS A 254 19.20 10.81 -7.53
N TYR A 255 18.22 11.54 -7.00
CA TYR A 255 18.20 13.00 -7.11
C TYR A 255 18.97 13.63 -5.97
N GLN A 256 19.79 14.63 -6.28
CA GLN A 256 20.33 15.52 -5.25
C GLN A 256 19.18 16.03 -4.40
N ARG A 257 19.35 15.94 -3.07
CA ARG A 257 18.33 16.30 -2.09
C ARG A 257 17.70 17.66 -2.41
N ASP A 258 18.52 18.66 -2.69
CA ASP A 258 18.09 20.04 -2.93
C ASP A 258 17.23 20.22 -4.20
N LEU A 259 17.28 19.29 -5.15
CA LEU A 259 16.41 19.34 -6.33
C LEU A 259 14.96 19.02 -6.02
N VAL A 260 14.73 18.17 -5.01
CA VAL A 260 13.41 17.57 -4.75
C VAL A 260 12.81 17.99 -3.41
N MET A 261 13.64 18.33 -2.42
CA MET A 261 13.17 18.75 -1.10
C MET A 261 12.55 20.15 -1.16
N GLY A 262 11.30 20.27 -0.67
CA GLY A 262 10.55 21.53 -0.70
C GLY A 262 10.24 22.03 -2.11
N ASN A 263 10.35 21.19 -3.14
CA ASN A 263 10.24 21.59 -4.54
C ASN A 263 9.33 20.63 -5.35
N VAL A 264 8.90 21.06 -6.54
CA VAL A 264 8.26 20.20 -7.54
C VAL A 264 9.18 20.15 -8.76
N TYR A 265 9.79 18.99 -9.01
CA TYR A 265 10.83 18.85 -10.03
C TYR A 265 10.27 18.28 -11.35
N PRO A 266 10.29 19.02 -12.48
CA PRO A 266 9.82 18.53 -13.77
C PRO A 266 10.72 17.42 -14.33
N LEU A 267 10.11 16.33 -14.83
CA LEU A 267 10.86 15.17 -15.35
C LEU A 267 11.05 15.17 -16.87
N ALA A 268 10.45 16.12 -17.59
CA ALA A 268 10.60 16.23 -19.04
C ALA A 268 12.07 16.49 -19.42
N GLY A 269 12.61 15.71 -20.37
CA GLY A 269 14.00 15.82 -20.81
C GLY A 269 15.04 15.31 -19.79
N THR A 270 14.62 14.73 -18.67
CA THR A 270 15.53 14.13 -17.69
C THR A 270 15.86 12.68 -18.04
N VAL A 271 16.91 12.15 -17.40
CA VAL A 271 17.36 10.75 -17.58
C VAL A 271 16.31 9.69 -17.23
N GLU A 272 15.24 10.05 -16.49
CA GLU A 272 14.20 9.07 -16.14
C GLU A 272 13.23 8.79 -17.28
N ARG A 273 13.02 9.75 -18.18
CA ARG A 273 12.11 9.63 -19.34
C ARG A 273 10.70 9.13 -18.97
N THR A 274 10.27 9.36 -17.72
CA THR A 274 9.07 8.73 -17.16
C THR A 274 7.80 9.09 -17.94
N GLY A 275 7.66 10.35 -18.36
CA GLY A 275 6.53 10.78 -19.18
C GLY A 275 6.47 10.10 -20.54
N GLU A 276 7.62 9.77 -21.14
CA GLU A 276 7.68 9.04 -22.41
C GLU A 276 7.21 7.60 -22.24
N TYR A 277 7.68 6.91 -21.18
CA TYR A 277 7.24 5.55 -20.87
C TYR A 277 5.75 5.48 -20.53
N GLN A 278 5.25 6.42 -19.73
CA GLN A 278 3.82 6.50 -19.40
C GLN A 278 2.97 6.74 -20.65
N LYS A 279 3.41 7.61 -21.56
CA LYS A 279 2.70 7.86 -22.82
C LYS A 279 2.64 6.62 -23.71
N LEU A 280 3.73 5.86 -23.79
CA LEU A 280 3.77 4.59 -24.54
C LEU A 280 2.86 3.54 -23.90
N GLU A 281 2.90 3.40 -22.58
CA GLU A 281 2.08 2.42 -21.87
C GLU A 281 0.59 2.76 -21.95
N LEU A 282 0.20 4.03 -21.83
CA LEU A 282 -1.19 4.46 -22.02
C LEU A 282 -1.72 4.08 -23.40
N ARG A 283 -0.92 4.27 -24.47
CA ARG A 283 -1.32 3.85 -25.82
C ARG A 283 -1.42 2.32 -25.96
N ARG A 284 -0.61 1.57 -25.21
CA ARG A 284 -0.65 0.12 -25.20
C ARG A 284 -1.91 -0.41 -24.52
N ILE A 285 -2.28 0.16 -23.36
CA ILE A 285 -3.44 -0.31 -22.58
C ILE A 285 -4.76 0.26 -23.08
N MET A 286 -4.74 1.41 -23.77
CA MET A 286 -5.90 2.05 -24.40
C MET A 286 -5.66 2.21 -25.90
N PRO A 287 -5.70 1.13 -26.71
CA PRO A 287 -5.42 1.19 -28.13
C PRO A 287 -6.37 2.12 -28.91
N GLY A 288 -7.57 2.39 -28.37
CA GLY A 288 -8.58 3.27 -28.97
C GLY A 288 -8.38 4.77 -28.72
N VAL A 289 -7.39 5.17 -27.91
CA VAL A 289 -7.20 6.59 -27.54
C VAL A 289 -6.63 7.41 -28.70
N LYS A 290 -7.27 8.52 -29.03
CA LYS A 290 -6.94 9.41 -30.15
C LYS A 290 -5.76 10.31 -29.79
N ARG A 291 -5.87 11.09 -28.70
CA ARG A 291 -4.82 12.00 -28.22
C ARG A 291 -4.44 11.69 -26.78
N VAL A 292 -3.13 11.72 -26.52
CA VAL A 292 -2.52 11.46 -25.22
C VAL A 292 -1.56 12.58 -24.88
N SER A 293 -1.84 13.29 -23.79
CA SER A 293 -0.95 14.27 -23.17
C SER A 293 -0.44 13.72 -21.84
N VAL A 294 0.88 13.85 -21.59
CA VAL A 294 1.50 13.39 -20.35
C VAL A 294 2.49 14.43 -19.84
N ALA A 295 2.40 14.76 -18.56
CA ALA A 295 3.41 15.48 -17.80
C ALA A 295 3.78 14.70 -16.54
N ALA A 296 5.04 14.75 -16.12
CA ALA A 296 5.52 14.03 -14.96
C ALA A 296 6.45 14.90 -14.11
N TYR A 297 6.26 14.84 -12.80
CA TYR A 297 6.96 15.62 -11.79
C TYR A 297 7.37 14.72 -10.63
N ARG A 298 8.46 15.06 -9.97
CA ARG A 298 8.88 14.47 -8.69
C ARG A 298 8.50 15.42 -7.55
N VAL A 299 7.99 14.86 -6.46
CA VAL A 299 7.56 15.62 -5.27
C VAL A 299 8.16 15.01 -3.98
N PRO A 300 8.36 15.81 -2.91
CA PRO A 300 8.94 15.37 -1.64
C PRO A 300 7.92 14.61 -0.79
N VAL A 301 7.42 13.51 -1.33
CA VAL A 301 6.56 12.55 -0.65
C VAL A 301 7.29 11.22 -0.63
N GLN A 302 7.38 10.55 0.54
CA GLN A 302 8.10 9.28 0.64
C GLN A 302 7.46 8.19 -0.23
N LYS A 303 6.16 7.96 -0.07
CA LYS A 303 5.36 6.95 -0.79
C LYS A 303 4.01 7.52 -1.22
N GLY A 304 3.48 6.99 -2.32
CA GLY A 304 2.21 7.43 -2.89
C GLY A 304 2.42 8.36 -4.08
N HIS A 305 2.02 7.90 -5.27
CA HIS A 305 1.95 8.76 -6.45
C HIS A 305 0.56 9.37 -6.52
N LEU A 306 0.48 10.69 -6.69
CA LEU A 306 -0.74 11.38 -7.06
C LEU A 306 -0.74 11.55 -8.58
N VAL A 307 -1.87 11.29 -9.22
CA VAL A 307 -2.04 11.46 -10.66
C VAL A 307 -3.32 12.23 -10.92
N ASP A 308 -3.19 13.39 -11.56
CA ASP A 308 -4.29 14.15 -12.13
C ASP A 308 -4.63 13.54 -13.50
N VAL A 309 -5.88 13.18 -13.69
CA VAL A 309 -6.40 12.55 -14.91
C VAL A 309 -7.56 13.38 -15.43
N ARG A 310 -7.49 13.72 -16.71
CA ARG A 310 -8.57 14.38 -17.44
C ARG A 310 -8.88 13.60 -18.70
N VAL A 311 -10.15 13.29 -18.92
CA VAL A 311 -10.58 12.43 -20.03
C VAL A 311 -11.71 13.07 -20.81
N ARG A 312 -11.66 12.88 -22.13
CA ARG A 312 -12.84 13.00 -22.98
C ARG A 312 -13.36 11.60 -23.29
N LEU A 313 -14.65 11.42 -23.15
CA LEU A 313 -15.34 10.15 -23.26
C LEU A 313 -16.23 10.17 -24.50
N ARG A 314 -16.53 8.99 -25.05
CA ARG A 314 -17.51 8.89 -26.14
C ARG A 314 -18.90 9.29 -25.69
N THR A 315 -19.22 8.99 -24.42
CA THR A 315 -20.49 9.31 -23.78
C THR A 315 -20.20 10.04 -22.47
N LYS A 316 -20.63 11.29 -22.37
CA LYS A 316 -20.48 12.10 -21.16
C LYS A 316 -21.33 11.50 -20.02
N PRO A 317 -20.79 11.34 -18.80
CA PRO A 317 -21.59 10.91 -17.65
C PRO A 317 -22.64 11.97 -17.29
N ALA A 318 -23.74 11.52 -16.69
CA ALA A 318 -24.82 12.41 -16.27
C ALA A 318 -24.39 13.36 -15.13
N ASP A 319 -23.59 12.87 -14.18
CA ASP A 319 -23.10 13.60 -13.02
C ASP A 319 -21.84 12.93 -12.44
N ALA A 320 -21.18 13.61 -11.48
CA ALA A 320 -20.01 13.06 -10.77
C ALA A 320 -20.35 11.77 -9.97
N ARG A 321 -21.61 11.60 -9.53
CA ARG A 321 -22.06 10.39 -8.83
C ARG A 321 -22.11 9.16 -9.75
N ALA A 322 -22.38 9.35 -11.04
CA ALA A 322 -22.30 8.28 -12.03
C ALA A 322 -20.86 7.77 -12.19
N VAL A 323 -19.88 8.68 -12.17
CA VAL A 323 -18.45 8.36 -12.20
C VAL A 323 -18.04 7.63 -10.92
N GLU A 324 -18.45 8.13 -9.75
CA GLU A 324 -18.21 7.47 -8.46
C GLU A 324 -18.78 6.03 -8.43
N ARG A 325 -20.01 5.82 -8.89
CA ARG A 325 -20.62 4.48 -9.00
C ARG A 325 -19.82 3.56 -9.91
N ALA A 326 -19.31 4.08 -11.03
CA ALA A 326 -18.51 3.29 -11.95
C ALA A 326 -17.17 2.86 -11.33
N PHE A 327 -16.52 3.77 -10.60
CA PHE A 327 -15.30 3.43 -9.86
C PHE A 327 -15.56 2.42 -8.74
N THR A 328 -16.59 2.66 -7.92
CA THR A 328 -16.88 1.81 -6.74
C THR A 328 -17.39 0.41 -7.12
N SER A 329 -18.01 0.25 -8.29
CA SER A 329 -18.47 -1.05 -8.81
C SER A 329 -17.40 -1.83 -9.58
N PHE A 330 -16.22 -1.23 -9.81
CA PHE A 330 -15.14 -1.89 -10.55
C PHE A 330 -14.48 -3.00 -9.72
N ASP A 331 -14.79 -4.25 -10.03
CA ASP A 331 -14.08 -5.42 -9.52
C ASP A 331 -13.93 -6.51 -10.61
N PRO A 332 -12.86 -6.45 -11.43
CA PRO A 332 -12.63 -7.43 -12.50
C PRO A 332 -12.31 -8.83 -11.96
N LEU A 333 -11.97 -8.95 -10.67
CA LEU A 333 -11.66 -10.21 -10.01
C LEU A 333 -12.78 -10.64 -9.05
N ALA A 334 -14.00 -10.12 -9.18
CA ALA A 334 -15.12 -10.38 -8.26
C ALA A 334 -15.37 -11.86 -7.97
N ARG A 335 -15.13 -12.74 -8.95
CA ARG A 335 -15.36 -14.19 -8.86
C ARG A 335 -14.16 -14.99 -8.33
N VAL A 336 -13.07 -14.31 -7.96
CA VAL A 336 -11.84 -14.95 -7.49
C VAL A 336 -11.43 -14.36 -6.16
N SER A 337 -11.22 -15.25 -5.18
CA SER A 337 -10.67 -14.91 -3.88
C SER A 337 -9.16 -15.12 -3.94
N LEU A 338 -8.38 -14.05 -3.78
CA LEU A 338 -6.91 -14.11 -3.71
C LEU A 338 -6.46 -13.41 -2.43
N PRO A 339 -5.43 -13.89 -1.74
CA PRO A 339 -4.99 -13.33 -0.46
C PRO A 339 -4.66 -11.83 -0.53
N SER A 340 -3.99 -11.40 -1.59
CA SER A 340 -3.59 -9.99 -1.78
C SER A 340 -4.64 -9.16 -2.53
N LYS A 341 -5.82 -9.72 -2.86
CA LYS A 341 -6.88 -8.96 -3.54
C LYS A 341 -7.46 -7.91 -2.58
N PRO A 342 -7.48 -6.62 -2.95
CA PRO A 342 -8.09 -5.60 -2.11
C PRO A 342 -9.61 -5.81 -2.02
N ARG A 343 -10.22 -5.35 -0.92
CA ARG A 343 -11.69 -5.39 -0.75
C ARG A 343 -12.36 -4.48 -1.77
N ARG A 344 -11.73 -3.34 -2.08
CA ARG A 344 -12.17 -2.40 -3.13
C ARG A 344 -11.01 -2.12 -4.07
N ALA A 345 -11.11 -2.54 -5.34
CA ALA A 345 -10.04 -2.27 -6.30
C ALA A 345 -9.81 -0.75 -6.50
N ILE A 346 -10.91 0.01 -6.49
CA ILE A 346 -10.92 1.46 -6.45
C ILE A 346 -11.71 1.91 -5.22
N TYR A 347 -11.08 2.72 -4.37
CA TYR A 347 -11.72 3.37 -3.24
C TYR A 347 -11.94 4.84 -3.58
N VAL A 348 -13.20 5.30 -3.62
CA VAL A 348 -13.50 6.73 -3.74
C VAL A 348 -13.50 7.33 -2.34
N LYS A 349 -12.55 8.23 -2.08
CA LYS A 349 -12.41 8.89 -0.79
C LYS A 349 -13.50 9.95 -0.63
N PRO A 350 -14.13 10.09 0.54
CA PRO A 350 -14.96 11.23 0.86
C PRO A 350 -14.18 12.56 0.87
N ILE A 351 -14.91 13.68 0.89
CA ILE A 351 -14.30 15.01 1.09
C ILE A 351 -13.90 15.12 2.56
N ASP A 352 -12.68 15.58 2.82
CA ASP A 352 -12.14 15.74 4.19
C ASP A 352 -12.86 16.85 4.98
N GLU A 353 -13.31 17.92 4.31
CA GLU A 353 -14.00 19.06 4.88
C GLU A 353 -15.47 19.06 4.44
N ALA A 354 -16.40 19.17 5.38
CA ALA A 354 -17.80 19.40 5.05
C ALA A 354 -17.93 20.74 4.28
N PRO A 355 -18.85 20.85 3.32
CA PRO A 355 -19.15 22.13 2.70
C PRO A 355 -19.46 23.14 3.81
N THR A 356 -18.67 24.19 3.94
CA THR A 356 -18.86 25.25 4.95
C THR A 356 -19.98 26.22 4.59
N GLY A 357 -20.76 25.91 3.56
CA GLY A 357 -21.77 26.80 3.04
C GLY A 357 -23.00 26.88 3.93
N GLU A 358 -23.60 28.06 3.99
CA GLU A 358 -24.92 28.28 4.60
C GLU A 358 -25.97 27.33 3.98
N GLU A 359 -27.07 27.05 4.69
CA GLU A 359 -28.20 26.28 4.15
C GLU A 359 -28.65 26.87 2.79
N GLY A 360 -28.33 26.18 1.70
CA GLY A 360 -28.65 26.60 0.33
C GLY A 360 -27.45 26.79 -0.59
N GLU A 361 -26.21 26.81 -0.07
CA GLU A 361 -25.03 26.80 -0.93
C GLU A 361 -24.85 25.44 -1.62
N ARG A 362 -24.59 25.48 -2.92
CA ARG A 362 -24.42 24.29 -3.75
C ARG A 362 -23.26 23.46 -3.16
N PRO A 363 -23.44 22.16 -2.90
CA PRO A 363 -22.33 21.33 -2.44
C PRO A 363 -21.15 21.45 -3.42
N PRO A 364 -19.90 21.30 -2.95
CA PRO A 364 -18.71 21.45 -3.78
C PRO A 364 -18.86 20.57 -5.03
N PRO A 365 -18.50 21.07 -6.22
CA PRO A 365 -18.76 20.40 -7.49
C PRO A 365 -17.99 19.07 -7.63
N ARG A 366 -17.06 18.79 -6.71
CA ARG A 366 -16.16 17.65 -6.73
C ARG A 366 -16.49 16.60 -5.68
N ILE A 367 -16.14 15.35 -5.95
CA ILE A 367 -16.19 14.25 -4.97
C ILE A 367 -14.77 13.84 -4.56
N GLY A 368 -14.48 13.92 -3.26
CA GLY A 368 -13.28 13.36 -2.64
C GLY A 368 -12.05 14.26 -2.62
N THR A 369 -11.14 14.02 -1.67
CA THR A 369 -9.88 14.77 -1.52
C THR A 369 -8.70 13.84 -1.25
N PRO A 370 -8.24 13.02 -2.22
CA PRO A 370 -7.19 12.04 -1.98
C PRO A 370 -5.82 12.72 -1.79
N ARG A 371 -5.05 12.27 -0.81
CA ARG A 371 -3.73 12.80 -0.45
C ARG A 371 -2.69 11.68 -0.51
N PRO A 372 -1.59 11.85 -1.26
CA PRO A 372 -0.62 10.78 -1.48
C PRO A 372 0.02 10.28 -0.18
N LYS A 373 0.33 11.18 0.76
CA LYS A 373 0.92 10.82 2.05
C LYS A 373 -0.01 9.97 2.91
N ASP A 374 -1.31 10.28 2.93
CA ASP A 374 -2.23 9.73 3.93
C ASP A 374 -3.03 8.54 3.38
N ASP A 375 -3.37 8.57 2.09
CA ASP A 375 -4.36 7.66 1.51
C ASP A 375 -3.74 6.53 0.67
N HIS A 376 -2.41 6.52 0.48
CA HIS A 376 -1.74 5.50 -0.30
C HIS A 376 -1.77 4.10 0.34
N GLU A 377 -2.00 3.97 1.64
CA GLU A 377 -2.00 2.67 2.34
C GLU A 377 -3.39 2.01 2.44
N TYR A 378 -4.41 2.54 1.75
CA TYR A 378 -5.76 1.94 1.77
C TYR A 378 -5.75 0.48 1.27
N ASP A 379 -6.43 -0.41 2.00
CA ASP A 379 -6.34 -1.88 1.86
C ASP A 379 -4.88 -2.38 1.73
N GLY A 380 -4.00 -1.93 2.63
CA GLY A 380 -2.58 -2.30 2.63
C GLY A 380 -1.82 -1.81 1.41
N GLY A 381 -2.31 -0.75 0.77
CA GLY A 381 -1.72 -0.16 -0.44
C GLY A 381 -2.06 -0.88 -1.74
N MET A 382 -2.99 -1.86 -1.73
CA MET A 382 -3.44 -2.58 -2.92
C MET A 382 -4.60 -1.90 -3.66
N SER A 383 -5.35 -1.03 -2.99
CA SER A 383 -6.38 -0.21 -3.63
C SER A 383 -5.80 1.02 -4.31
N VAL A 384 -6.48 1.48 -5.35
CA VAL A 384 -6.27 2.84 -5.87
C VAL A 384 -7.28 3.75 -5.20
N CYS A 385 -6.80 4.79 -4.52
CA CYS A 385 -7.66 5.81 -3.92
C CYS A 385 -7.97 6.88 -4.98
N VAL A 386 -9.24 7.25 -5.14
CA VAL A 386 -9.71 8.22 -6.13
C VAL A 386 -10.53 9.31 -5.46
N GLY A 387 -10.45 10.52 -5.99
CA GLY A 387 -11.33 11.62 -5.63
C GLY A 387 -11.00 12.84 -6.48
N ASN A 388 -11.33 14.03 -6.02
CA ASN A 388 -11.37 15.24 -6.85
C ASN A 388 -12.17 15.02 -8.15
N ILE A 389 -13.19 14.15 -8.13
CA ILE A 389 -13.99 13.80 -9.31
C ILE A 389 -14.88 14.98 -9.66
N ASP A 390 -14.72 15.50 -10.86
CA ASP A 390 -15.47 16.64 -11.38
C ASP A 390 -15.88 16.38 -12.84
N VAL A 391 -17.04 16.88 -13.24
CA VAL A 391 -17.62 16.77 -14.60
C VAL A 391 -17.92 18.15 -15.22
N ASP A 392 -17.56 19.21 -14.51
CA ASP A 392 -17.72 20.62 -14.90
C ASP A 392 -16.38 21.22 -15.35
N ASP A 393 -15.83 20.70 -16.46
CA ASP A 393 -14.61 21.19 -17.11
C ASP A 393 -14.96 21.62 -18.56
N GLU A 394 -14.42 22.76 -19.01
CA GLU A 394 -14.71 23.32 -20.35
C GLU A 394 -14.06 22.52 -21.50
N LEU A 395 -13.00 21.75 -21.20
CA LEU A 395 -12.19 21.02 -22.19
C LEU A 395 -12.36 19.50 -22.11
N PHE A 396 -12.66 18.97 -20.93
CA PHE A 396 -12.76 17.53 -20.65
C PHE A 396 -14.13 17.16 -20.09
N ASP A 397 -14.53 15.89 -20.26
CA ASP A 397 -15.82 15.41 -19.76
C ASP A 397 -15.77 15.04 -18.28
N VAL A 398 -14.61 14.54 -17.84
CA VAL A 398 -14.35 14.14 -16.45
C VAL A 398 -12.91 14.48 -16.10
N SER A 399 -12.73 15.08 -14.92
CA SER A 399 -11.42 15.19 -14.26
C SER A 399 -11.47 14.50 -12.90
N PHE A 400 -10.36 13.90 -12.49
CA PHE A 400 -10.22 13.28 -11.18
C PHE A 400 -8.75 13.10 -10.82
N CYS A 401 -8.49 12.93 -9.53
CA CYS A 401 -7.20 12.55 -9.00
C CYS A 401 -7.23 11.10 -8.53
N LEU A 402 -6.13 10.38 -8.74
CA LEU A 402 -5.88 9.09 -8.10
C LEU A 402 -4.59 9.10 -7.29
N VAL A 403 -4.60 8.39 -6.18
CA VAL A 403 -3.46 8.10 -5.32
C VAL A 403 -3.22 6.60 -5.35
N VAL A 404 -1.98 6.21 -5.64
CA VAL A 404 -1.57 4.80 -5.68
C VAL A 404 -0.29 4.59 -4.89
N ASN A 405 -0.23 3.52 -4.10
CA ASN A 405 1.03 3.06 -3.53
C ASN A 405 1.93 2.52 -4.64
N ASN A 406 2.91 3.32 -5.04
CA ASN A 406 3.81 2.99 -6.13
C ASN A 406 4.71 1.77 -5.84
N VAL A 407 4.92 1.44 -4.57
CA VAL A 407 5.75 0.31 -4.14
C VAL A 407 4.90 -0.96 -4.05
N VAL A 408 3.70 -0.85 -3.49
CA VAL A 408 2.76 -1.96 -3.36
C VAL A 408 2.01 -2.16 -4.69
N ARG A 409 0.88 -1.48 -4.90
CA ARG A 409 0.05 -1.64 -6.11
C ARG A 409 0.80 -1.33 -7.40
N GLY A 410 1.71 -0.37 -7.39
CA GLY A 410 2.50 0.03 -8.55
C GLY A 410 3.67 -0.90 -8.89
N ALA A 411 4.06 -1.81 -7.99
CA ALA A 411 5.14 -2.75 -8.23
C ALA A 411 4.83 -4.14 -7.67
N TRP A 412 5.21 -4.43 -6.43
CA TRP A 412 5.22 -5.81 -5.94
C TRP A 412 3.83 -6.41 -5.74
N GLY A 413 2.86 -5.62 -5.31
CA GLY A 413 1.51 -6.08 -5.07
C GLY A 413 0.81 -6.50 -6.35
N ALA A 414 1.03 -5.78 -7.46
CA ALA A 414 0.52 -6.20 -8.77
C ALA A 414 1.16 -7.50 -9.26
N ALA A 415 2.48 -7.64 -9.08
CA ALA A 415 3.21 -8.84 -9.47
C ALA A 415 2.78 -10.07 -8.64
N LEU A 416 2.61 -9.89 -7.33
CA LEU A 416 2.13 -10.91 -6.40
C LEU A 416 0.69 -11.33 -6.71
N LEU A 417 -0.21 -10.37 -6.93
CA LEU A 417 -1.61 -10.65 -7.29
C LEU A 417 -1.71 -11.45 -8.60
N ASN A 418 -0.84 -11.19 -9.57
CA ASN A 418 -0.76 -12.00 -10.79
C ASN A 418 -0.26 -13.42 -10.50
N ALA A 419 0.72 -13.58 -9.60
CA ALA A 419 1.23 -14.89 -9.19
C ALA A 419 0.18 -15.70 -8.43
N GLU A 420 -0.57 -15.08 -7.52
CA GLU A 420 -1.71 -15.69 -6.83
C GLU A 420 -2.79 -16.13 -7.81
N TYR A 421 -3.15 -15.25 -8.75
CA TYR A 421 -4.16 -15.56 -9.76
C TYR A 421 -3.75 -16.75 -10.63
N TRP A 422 -2.49 -16.76 -11.08
CA TRP A 422 -1.94 -17.89 -11.82
C TRP A 422 -1.95 -19.19 -10.99
N HIS A 423 -1.53 -19.11 -9.72
CA HIS A 423 -1.55 -20.25 -8.81
C HIS A 423 -2.97 -20.82 -8.66
N ALA A 424 -3.96 -19.95 -8.47
CA ALA A 424 -5.37 -20.35 -8.37
C ALA A 424 -5.90 -21.02 -9.66
N LEU A 425 -5.51 -20.54 -10.84
CA LEU A 425 -5.88 -21.17 -12.11
C LEU A 425 -5.29 -22.58 -12.25
N MET A 426 -4.01 -22.75 -11.90
CA MET A 426 -3.33 -24.04 -11.98
C MET A 426 -3.89 -25.08 -11.01
N THR A 427 -4.27 -24.66 -9.79
CA THR A 427 -4.88 -25.57 -8.81
C THR A 427 -6.24 -26.07 -9.30
N LYS A 428 -7.09 -25.18 -9.84
CA LYS A 428 -8.39 -25.56 -10.43
C LYS A 428 -8.24 -26.50 -11.62
N GLU A 429 -7.22 -26.28 -12.46
CA GLU A 429 -6.94 -27.15 -13.60
C GLU A 429 -6.51 -28.56 -13.15
N LYS A 430 -5.66 -28.66 -12.11
CA LYS A 430 -5.27 -29.93 -11.51
C LYS A 430 -6.46 -30.68 -10.89
N GLU A 431 -7.32 -29.97 -10.17
CA GLU A 431 -8.55 -30.55 -9.60
C GLU A 431 -9.49 -31.07 -10.70
N ALA A 432 -9.65 -30.31 -11.80
CA ALA A 432 -10.46 -30.72 -12.94
C ALA A 432 -9.89 -31.93 -13.70
N ILE A 433 -8.55 -32.06 -13.80
CA ILE A 433 -7.90 -33.22 -14.40
C ILE A 433 -8.00 -34.44 -13.47
N ALA A 434 -7.77 -34.28 -12.17
CA ALA A 434 -7.91 -35.35 -11.19
C ALA A 434 -9.35 -35.91 -11.16
N GLY A 435 -10.36 -35.04 -11.18
CA GLY A 435 -11.77 -35.45 -11.24
C GLY A 435 -12.18 -36.12 -12.56
N ARG A 436 -11.39 -36.01 -13.64
CA ARG A 436 -11.60 -36.75 -14.90
C ARG A 436 -10.91 -38.12 -14.92
N ILE A 437 -9.92 -38.33 -14.06
CA ILE A 437 -9.19 -39.60 -13.95
C ILE A 437 -9.92 -40.56 -12.99
N GLU A 438 -10.75 -40.03 -12.09
CA GLU A 438 -11.59 -40.80 -11.16
C GLU A 438 -12.97 -41.21 -11.74
N CYS A 439 -13.24 -40.96 -13.04
CA CYS A 439 -14.52 -41.24 -13.70
C CYS A 439 -14.41 -42.35 -14.75
#